data_AF-A0A7Y7P9J6-F1
#
_entry.id   AF-A0A7Y7P9J6-F1
#
_cell.length_a   1.000
_cell.length_b   1.000
_cell.length_c   1.000
_cell.angle_alpha   90.00
_cell.angle_beta   90.00
_cell.angle_gamma   90.00
#
_symmetry.space_group_name_H-M   'P 1'
#
loop_
_entity.id
_entity.type
_entity.pdbx_description
1 polymer ?
#
loop_
_entity_poly.entity_id
_entity_poly.type
_entity_poly.pdbx_seq_one_letter_code
_entity_poly.pdbx_strand_id
1 'polypeptide(L)'
;MKNLSFIIAFLLLFSCSVFAQVGINTDNSEPDPSAMLDVKSTSRGLLPPRMTTAERDAIDQPVAGLTIYNTSKKGNETYNGTYWVTNTHYIGENYGGGIVFYVYDYGQHGLIAALADQSTALQWYNGVYRITGATGDGMNAGVMNTAMIVATQMADNQNGNFAAKICADYSNISLGGVSYGDWYLPSKYELNLLWQKKGIVGGFGYFYYWSSTEVGDSYAWGQIFSDGEQHLYVKGDPDNVRAIRAF
;
A
#
# COMPACT_ATOMS: atom_id res chain seq x y z
N MET A 1 -0.96 -23.86 -74.42
CA MET A 1 -1.20 -22.72 -73.51
C MET A 1 -2.29 -23.00 -72.46
N LYS A 2 -3.39 -23.72 -72.76
CA LYS A 2 -4.49 -23.97 -71.80
C LYS A 2 -4.10 -24.71 -70.50
N ASN A 3 -3.12 -25.63 -70.55
CA ASN A 3 -2.71 -26.41 -69.38
C ASN A 3 -1.77 -25.65 -68.43
N LEU A 4 -1.04 -24.65 -68.94
CA LEU A 4 -0.11 -23.84 -68.14
C LEU A 4 -0.88 -22.83 -67.26
N SER A 5 -1.97 -22.25 -67.78
CA SER A 5 -2.86 -21.37 -67.03
C SER A 5 -3.57 -22.10 -65.88
N PHE A 6 -3.92 -23.38 -66.05
CA PHE A 6 -4.54 -24.20 -65.00
C PHE A 6 -3.58 -24.49 -63.83
N ILE A 7 -2.30 -24.73 -64.13
CA ILE A 7 -1.25 -24.97 -63.12
C ILE A 7 -0.97 -23.68 -62.33
N ILE A 8 -0.92 -22.52 -63.00
CA ILE A 8 -0.72 -21.22 -62.35
C ILE A 8 -1.93 -20.86 -61.44
N ALA A 9 -3.16 -21.13 -61.89
CA ALA A 9 -4.35 -20.95 -61.06
C ALA A 9 -4.38 -21.89 -59.84
N PHE A 10 -3.92 -23.14 -59.99
CA PHE A 10 -3.84 -24.11 -58.89
C PHE A 10 -2.74 -23.74 -57.87
N LEU A 11 -1.62 -23.16 -58.31
CA LEU A 11 -0.56 -22.64 -57.44
C LEU A 11 -0.96 -21.37 -56.69
N LEU A 12 -1.78 -20.50 -57.29
CA LEU A 12 -2.32 -19.29 -56.64
C LEU A 12 -3.43 -19.59 -55.62
N LEU A 13 -4.10 -20.73 -55.72
CA LEU A 13 -5.10 -21.21 -54.75
C LEU A 13 -4.48 -21.80 -53.48
N PHE A 14 -3.16 -21.98 -53.44
CA PHE A 14 -2.42 -22.58 -52.33
C PHE A 14 -1.56 -21.55 -51.58
N SER A 15 -2.04 -20.31 -51.42
CA SER A 15 -1.41 -19.33 -50.55
C SER A 15 -1.65 -19.71 -49.08
N CYS A 16 -0.78 -20.56 -48.53
CA CYS A 16 -0.75 -20.86 -47.11
C CYS A 16 -0.19 -19.66 -46.35
N SER A 17 -1.02 -19.01 -45.53
CA SER A 17 -0.55 -18.03 -44.56
C SER A 17 0.23 -18.76 -43.46
N VAL A 18 1.54 -18.53 -43.38
CA VAL A 18 2.36 -19.00 -42.26
C VAL A 18 2.40 -17.91 -41.19
N PHE A 19 1.89 -18.22 -39.99
CA PHE A 19 1.97 -17.34 -38.82
C PHE A 19 3.33 -17.54 -38.15
N ALA A 20 4.14 -16.47 -38.06
CA ALA A 20 5.43 -16.48 -37.35
C ALA A 20 5.22 -16.07 -35.89
N GLN A 21 4.53 -16.90 -35.12
CA GLN A 21 4.32 -16.73 -33.67
C GLN A 21 5.26 -17.66 -32.91
N VAL A 22 5.86 -17.15 -31.82
CA VAL A 22 6.78 -17.94 -30.99
C VAL A 22 6.02 -18.57 -29.84
N GLY A 23 5.82 -19.88 -29.89
CA GLY A 23 5.29 -20.67 -28.78
C GLY A 23 6.41 -21.29 -27.95
N ILE A 24 6.33 -21.17 -26.62
CA ILE A 24 7.17 -21.92 -25.69
C ILE A 24 6.24 -22.74 -24.78
N ASN A 25 6.07 -24.02 -25.12
CA ASN A 25 5.23 -24.95 -24.38
C ASN A 25 5.77 -26.39 -24.48
N THR A 26 5.20 -27.31 -23.69
CA THR A 26 5.59 -28.74 -23.70
C THR A 26 4.52 -29.66 -24.28
N ASP A 27 3.39 -29.10 -24.70
CA ASP A 27 2.22 -29.84 -25.18
C ASP A 27 1.95 -29.67 -26.68
N ASN A 28 2.80 -28.91 -27.38
CA ASN A 28 2.66 -28.56 -28.79
C ASN A 28 1.34 -27.87 -29.11
N SER A 29 0.72 -27.19 -28.15
CA SER A 29 -0.44 -26.36 -28.44
C SER A 29 -0.07 -25.16 -29.31
N GLU A 30 -0.96 -24.79 -30.22
CA GLU A 30 -0.80 -23.61 -31.06
C GLU A 30 -0.77 -22.34 -30.19
N PRO A 31 0.17 -21.41 -30.42
CA PRO A 31 0.20 -20.12 -29.73
C PRO A 31 -1.10 -19.32 -29.95
N ASP A 32 -1.48 -18.51 -28.96
CA ASP A 32 -2.61 -17.59 -29.08
C ASP A 32 -2.43 -16.65 -30.30
N PRO A 33 -3.43 -16.51 -31.19
CA PRO A 33 -3.31 -15.70 -32.41
C PRO A 33 -3.03 -14.21 -32.16
N SER A 34 -3.29 -13.72 -30.95
CA SER A 34 -3.01 -12.33 -30.56
C SER A 34 -1.60 -12.12 -30.00
N ALA A 35 -0.83 -13.19 -29.79
CA ALA A 35 0.48 -13.14 -29.15
C ALA A 35 1.64 -13.28 -30.16
N MET A 36 2.62 -12.38 -30.05
CA MET A 36 3.91 -12.56 -30.73
C MET A 36 4.79 -13.60 -30.00
N LEU A 37 4.66 -13.68 -28.67
CA LEU A 37 5.28 -14.67 -27.79
C LEU A 37 4.20 -15.24 -26.87
N ASP A 38 3.96 -16.55 -26.95
CA ASP A 38 3.07 -17.29 -26.06
C ASP A 38 3.88 -18.29 -25.24
N VAL A 39 3.79 -18.19 -23.91
CA VAL A 39 4.47 -19.09 -22.98
C VAL A 39 3.43 -19.82 -22.15
N LYS A 40 3.29 -21.12 -22.39
CA LYS A 40 2.30 -21.97 -21.70
C LYS A 40 2.98 -23.01 -20.83
N SER A 41 2.70 -22.95 -19.54
CA SER A 41 3.13 -23.95 -18.57
C SER A 41 2.17 -23.99 -17.39
N THR A 42 1.99 -25.17 -16.80
CA THR A 42 1.24 -25.36 -15.54
C THR A 42 2.16 -25.42 -14.31
N SER A 43 3.48 -25.47 -14.51
CA SER A 43 4.47 -25.68 -13.44
C SER A 43 5.69 -24.75 -13.51
N ARG A 44 5.81 -23.92 -14.54
CA ARG A 44 6.89 -22.94 -14.73
C ARG A 44 6.31 -21.58 -15.10
N GLY A 45 7.10 -20.52 -14.94
CA GLY A 45 6.70 -19.15 -15.30
C GLY A 45 7.77 -18.43 -16.10
N LEU A 46 7.50 -17.16 -16.42
CA LEU A 46 8.46 -16.26 -17.04
C LEU A 46 9.33 -15.60 -15.96
N LEU A 47 10.65 -15.68 -16.13
CA LEU A 47 11.59 -14.83 -15.39
C LEU A 47 11.98 -13.64 -16.27
N PRO A 48 11.36 -12.45 -16.09
CA PRO A 48 11.84 -11.25 -16.77
C PRO A 48 13.27 -10.90 -16.29
N PRO A 49 14.00 -10.03 -16.99
CA PRO A 49 15.31 -9.56 -16.53
C PRO A 49 15.27 -9.10 -15.07
N ARG A 50 16.21 -9.60 -14.26
CA ARG A 50 16.28 -9.32 -12.82
C ARG A 50 17.48 -8.44 -12.55
N MET A 51 17.27 -7.28 -11.93
CA MET A 51 18.32 -6.30 -11.71
C MET A 51 18.03 -5.43 -10.48
N THR A 52 19.05 -4.80 -9.92
CA THR A 52 18.92 -3.80 -8.85
C THR A 52 18.33 -2.50 -9.39
N THR A 53 17.91 -1.61 -8.48
CA THR A 53 17.45 -0.25 -8.86
C THR A 53 18.54 0.52 -9.61
N ALA A 54 19.80 0.41 -9.20
CA ALA A 54 20.90 1.12 -9.85
C ALA A 54 21.18 0.60 -11.28
N GLU A 55 21.11 -0.71 -11.50
CA GLU A 55 21.26 -1.32 -12.82
C GLU A 55 20.08 -0.98 -13.74
N ARG A 56 18.85 -0.95 -13.21
CA ARG A 56 17.66 -0.51 -13.94
C ARG A 56 17.77 0.94 -14.38
N ASP A 57 18.24 1.82 -13.49
CA ASP A 57 18.41 3.24 -13.79
C ASP A 57 19.56 3.52 -14.78
N ALA A 58 20.43 2.54 -14.99
CA ALA A 58 21.48 2.58 -16.01
C ALA A 58 21.01 2.12 -17.41
N ILE A 59 19.75 1.68 -17.58
CA ILE A 59 19.19 1.40 -18.90
C ILE A 59 19.04 2.72 -19.67
N ASP A 60 19.78 2.87 -20.77
CA ASP A 60 19.66 4.02 -21.66
C ASP A 60 18.42 3.90 -22.54
N GLN A 61 17.69 5.01 -22.71
CA GLN A 61 16.46 5.11 -23.50
C GLN A 61 15.45 3.96 -23.30
N PRO A 62 14.97 3.68 -22.07
CA PRO A 62 13.96 2.65 -21.85
C PRO A 62 12.67 2.98 -22.63
N VAL A 63 12.03 1.96 -23.19
CA VAL A 63 10.80 2.11 -23.99
C VAL A 63 9.59 1.76 -23.13
N ALA A 64 8.47 2.45 -23.35
CA ALA A 64 7.22 2.17 -22.66
C ALA A 64 6.81 0.69 -22.82
N GLY A 65 6.42 0.04 -21.73
CA GLY A 65 6.09 -1.39 -21.68
C GLY A 65 7.28 -2.31 -21.38
N LEU A 66 8.50 -1.79 -21.23
CA LEU A 66 9.63 -2.57 -20.77
C LEU A 66 9.41 -3.04 -19.32
N THR A 67 9.42 -4.36 -19.12
CA THR A 67 9.15 -4.99 -17.81
C THR A 67 10.37 -5.72 -17.27
N ILE A 68 10.71 -5.45 -16.01
CA ILE A 68 11.80 -6.08 -15.27
C ILE A 68 11.34 -6.49 -13.88
N TYR A 69 12.10 -7.36 -13.20
CA TYR A 69 11.97 -7.60 -11.77
C TYR A 69 13.07 -6.85 -11.02
N ASN A 70 12.70 -5.85 -10.22
CA ASN A 70 13.64 -5.07 -9.42
C ASN A 70 13.95 -5.81 -8.12
N THR A 71 15.18 -6.28 -7.97
CA THR A 71 15.62 -7.07 -6.81
C THR A 71 15.76 -6.23 -5.55
N SER A 72 16.06 -4.92 -5.67
CA SER A 72 16.14 -4.01 -4.54
C SER A 72 14.76 -3.70 -3.95
N LYS A 73 13.75 -3.50 -4.82
CA LYS A 73 12.36 -3.20 -4.43
C LYS A 73 11.44 -4.43 -4.33
N LYS A 74 11.94 -5.61 -4.70
CA LYS A 74 11.21 -6.90 -4.63
C LYS A 74 9.88 -6.89 -5.39
N GLY A 75 9.85 -6.24 -6.55
CA GLY A 75 8.62 -6.09 -7.34
C GLY A 75 8.90 -6.01 -8.84
N ASN A 76 7.87 -6.33 -9.62
CA ASN A 76 7.89 -6.08 -11.05
C ASN A 76 7.76 -4.57 -11.28
N GLU A 77 8.63 -4.03 -12.13
CA GLU A 77 8.51 -2.65 -12.59
C GLU A 77 8.31 -2.62 -14.10
N THR A 78 7.42 -1.74 -14.54
CA THR A 78 7.20 -1.46 -15.96
C THR A 78 7.55 -0.01 -16.23
N TYR A 79 8.31 0.26 -17.28
CA TYR A 79 8.53 1.64 -17.71
C TYR A 79 7.28 2.17 -18.42
N ASN A 80 6.71 3.27 -17.97
CA ASN A 80 5.48 3.84 -18.54
C ASN A 80 5.74 4.87 -19.67
N GLY A 81 7.01 5.04 -20.08
CA GLY A 81 7.44 6.09 -21.00
C GLY A 81 8.03 7.33 -20.31
N THR A 82 7.98 7.40 -18.98
CA THR A 82 8.59 8.49 -18.20
C THR A 82 9.25 7.97 -16.92
N TYR A 83 8.55 7.11 -16.18
CA TYR A 83 8.99 6.54 -14.91
C TYR A 83 8.84 5.02 -14.89
N TRP A 84 9.67 4.37 -14.08
CA TRP A 84 9.45 2.99 -13.68
C TRP A 84 8.35 2.94 -12.63
N VAL A 85 7.27 2.22 -12.92
CA VAL A 85 6.11 2.06 -12.04
C VAL A 85 6.03 0.64 -11.48
N THR A 86 5.62 0.53 -10.22
CA THR A 86 5.27 -0.73 -9.54
C THR A 86 3.85 -0.61 -9.00
N ASN A 87 3.10 -1.71 -9.01
CA ASN A 87 1.79 -1.78 -8.37
C ASN A 87 1.84 -2.51 -7.03
N THR A 88 3.03 -2.85 -6.54
CA THR A 88 3.21 -3.62 -5.32
C THR A 88 4.16 -2.93 -4.37
N HIS A 89 3.72 -2.82 -3.12
CA HIS A 89 4.46 -2.31 -1.99
C HIS A 89 4.80 -3.44 -1.01
N TYR A 90 5.81 -3.21 -0.18
CA TYR A 90 6.28 -4.20 0.79
C TYR A 90 6.53 -3.60 2.17
N ILE A 91 6.44 -4.43 3.21
CA ILE A 91 6.67 -4.01 4.60
C ILE A 91 8.11 -3.49 4.76
N GLY A 92 8.25 -2.30 5.33
CA GLY A 92 9.51 -1.57 5.53
C GLY A 92 9.87 -0.61 4.39
N GLU A 93 9.06 -0.52 3.34
CA GLU A 93 9.24 0.46 2.27
C GLU A 93 8.96 1.89 2.76
N ASN A 94 9.81 2.84 2.35
CA ASN A 94 9.52 4.26 2.50
C ASN A 94 8.58 4.71 1.37
N TYR A 95 7.30 4.85 1.68
CA TYR A 95 6.25 5.16 0.71
C TYR A 95 5.16 6.02 1.34
N GLY A 96 4.51 6.87 0.54
CA GLY A 96 3.38 7.69 0.97
C GLY A 96 3.67 8.60 2.18
N GLY A 97 4.92 9.05 2.33
CA GLY A 97 5.37 9.91 3.43
C GLY A 97 5.76 9.16 4.71
N GLY A 98 5.65 7.83 4.76
CA GLY A 98 5.97 7.05 5.96
C GLY A 98 6.60 5.71 5.64
N ILE A 99 6.44 4.76 6.57
CA ILE A 99 6.93 3.38 6.42
C ILE A 99 5.72 2.44 6.29
N VAL A 100 5.68 1.66 5.22
CA VAL A 100 4.67 0.61 5.03
C VAL A 100 4.85 -0.45 6.11
N PHE A 101 3.82 -0.69 6.92
CA PHE A 101 3.87 -1.70 7.99
C PHE A 101 2.89 -2.85 7.77
N TYR A 102 1.89 -2.68 6.92
CA TYR A 102 0.96 -3.73 6.56
C TYR A 102 0.69 -3.70 5.06
N VAL A 103 0.56 -4.88 4.45
CA VAL A 103 0.22 -5.03 3.02
C VAL A 103 -0.77 -6.18 2.85
N TYR A 104 -1.71 -6.01 1.92
CA TYR A 104 -2.65 -7.03 1.46
C TYR A 104 -2.85 -6.89 -0.06
N ASP A 105 -3.66 -7.77 -0.66
CA ASP A 105 -3.88 -7.81 -2.12
C ASP A 105 -2.58 -7.80 -2.93
N TYR A 106 -1.62 -8.61 -2.48
CA TYR A 106 -0.30 -8.74 -3.10
C TYR A 106 0.53 -7.45 -3.10
N GLY A 107 0.28 -6.54 -2.15
CA GLY A 107 1.02 -5.29 -2.01
C GLY A 107 0.37 -4.10 -2.72
N GLN A 108 -0.80 -4.28 -3.34
CA GLN A 108 -1.53 -3.16 -3.95
C GLN A 108 -2.15 -2.24 -2.91
N HIS A 109 -2.47 -2.78 -1.73
CA HIS A 109 -3.03 -2.01 -0.63
C HIS A 109 -2.26 -2.25 0.66
N GLY A 110 -2.35 -1.29 1.57
CA GLY A 110 -1.69 -1.42 2.86
C GLY A 110 -1.88 -0.24 3.79
N LEU A 111 -1.13 -0.29 4.89
CA LEU A 111 -1.08 0.76 5.89
C LEU A 111 0.34 1.30 6.03
N ILE A 112 0.43 2.61 6.18
CA ILE A 112 1.67 3.38 6.33
C ILE A 112 1.64 4.06 7.69
N ALA A 113 2.74 3.96 8.43
CA ALA A 113 2.92 4.67 9.68
C ALA A 113 3.75 5.94 9.48
N ALA A 114 3.41 7.00 10.21
CA ALA A 114 4.23 8.20 10.24
C ALA A 114 5.64 7.89 10.77
N LEU A 115 6.63 8.68 10.34
CA LEU A 115 8.04 8.46 10.68
C LEU A 115 8.37 8.72 12.16
N ALA A 116 7.51 9.43 12.88
CA ALA A 116 7.65 9.75 14.29
C ALA A 116 6.27 9.91 14.94
N ASP A 117 6.23 9.82 16.26
CA ASP A 117 5.03 10.11 17.05
C ASP A 117 4.61 11.57 16.87
N GLN A 118 3.31 11.80 16.69
CA GLN A 118 2.74 13.14 16.61
C GLN A 118 2.73 13.82 17.99
N SER A 119 2.60 13.02 19.06
CA SER A 119 2.76 13.45 20.44
C SER A 119 3.10 12.27 21.34
N THR A 120 3.77 12.54 22.46
CA THR A 120 4.10 11.56 23.51
C THR A 120 3.33 11.79 24.82
N ALA A 121 2.41 12.75 24.85
CA ALA A 121 1.62 13.09 26.03
C ALA A 121 0.37 13.87 25.60
N LEU A 122 -0.59 13.19 24.99
CA LEU A 122 -1.83 13.82 24.54
C LEU A 122 -3.05 13.01 24.98
N GLN A 123 -4.09 13.72 25.36
CA GLN A 123 -5.36 13.11 25.74
C GLN A 123 -6.16 12.70 24.51
N TRP A 124 -7.06 11.74 24.69
CA TRP A 124 -8.01 11.30 23.68
C TRP A 124 -9.17 12.29 23.52
N TYR A 125 -9.58 12.92 24.64
CA TYR A 125 -10.68 13.89 24.66
C TYR A 125 -10.23 15.34 24.42
N ASN A 126 -11.20 16.24 24.23
CA ASN A 126 -10.96 17.68 24.10
C ASN A 126 -11.47 18.51 25.30
N GLY A 127 -11.20 18.01 26.52
CA GLY A 127 -11.53 18.70 27.78
C GLY A 127 -12.95 18.46 28.32
N VAL A 128 -13.82 17.80 27.55
CA VAL A 128 -15.15 17.36 27.99
C VAL A 128 -15.30 15.88 27.65
N TYR A 129 -15.72 15.06 28.62
CA TYR A 129 -16.03 13.66 28.36
C TYR A 129 -17.31 13.55 27.53
N ARG A 130 -17.21 12.91 26.36
CA ARG A 130 -18.31 12.70 25.42
C ARG A 130 -18.22 11.33 24.78
N ILE A 131 -19.39 10.83 24.39
CA ILE A 131 -19.51 9.73 23.43
C ILE A 131 -19.45 10.34 22.04
N THR A 132 -18.52 9.86 21.22
CA THR A 132 -18.31 10.26 19.83
C THR A 132 -18.89 9.26 18.84
N GLY A 133 -19.16 8.03 19.27
CA GLY A 133 -19.64 6.94 18.42
C GLY A 133 -18.52 6.24 17.65
N ALA A 134 -17.25 6.56 17.94
CA ALA A 134 -16.07 5.99 17.29
C ALA A 134 -15.74 4.57 17.77
N THR A 135 -16.68 3.64 17.62
CA THR A 135 -16.55 2.26 18.12
C THR A 135 -16.03 1.27 17.07
N GLY A 136 -15.68 1.73 15.86
CA GLY A 136 -15.21 0.87 14.78
C GLY A 136 -13.90 0.17 15.15
N ASP A 137 -13.79 -1.11 14.79
CA ASP A 137 -12.58 -1.90 14.95
C ASP A 137 -12.38 -2.80 13.73
N GLY A 138 -11.15 -2.89 13.22
CA GLY A 138 -10.80 -3.58 11.98
C GLY A 138 -10.00 -2.71 11.01
N MET A 139 -9.65 -3.30 9.87
CA MET A 139 -8.92 -2.61 8.80
C MET A 139 -9.68 -1.35 8.36
N ASN A 140 -8.97 -0.22 8.27
CA ASN A 140 -9.52 1.07 7.85
C ASN A 140 -10.65 1.62 8.75
N ALA A 141 -10.92 1.02 9.92
CA ALA A 141 -11.90 1.59 10.84
C ALA A 141 -11.42 2.92 11.44
N GLY A 142 -10.11 3.10 11.58
CA GLY A 142 -9.51 4.28 12.19
C GLY A 142 -9.81 5.57 11.45
N VAL A 143 -9.99 5.54 10.12
CA VAL A 143 -10.30 6.76 9.34
C VAL A 143 -11.66 7.32 9.73
N MET A 144 -12.70 6.48 9.79
CA MET A 144 -14.05 6.92 10.14
C MET A 144 -14.14 7.30 11.62
N ASN A 145 -13.49 6.53 12.50
CA ASN A 145 -13.41 6.85 13.92
C ASN A 145 -12.77 8.24 14.13
N THR A 146 -11.62 8.49 13.52
CA THR A 146 -10.91 9.77 13.63
C THR A 146 -11.79 10.94 13.18
N ALA A 147 -12.47 10.79 12.04
CA ALA A 147 -13.40 11.81 11.54
C ALA A 147 -14.54 12.10 12.54
N MET A 148 -15.16 11.07 13.12
CA MET A 148 -16.24 11.24 14.10
C MET A 148 -15.74 11.89 15.41
N ILE A 149 -14.57 11.50 15.91
CA ILE A 149 -13.98 12.08 17.12
C ILE A 149 -13.71 13.58 16.89
N VAL A 150 -13.09 13.93 15.76
CA VAL A 150 -12.79 15.32 15.42
C VAL A 150 -14.08 16.13 15.27
N ALA A 151 -15.03 15.65 14.49
CA ALA A 151 -16.31 16.35 14.27
C ALA A 151 -17.08 16.58 15.58
N THR A 152 -17.06 15.61 16.50
CA THR A 152 -17.81 15.68 17.76
C THR A 152 -17.14 16.61 18.78
N GLN A 153 -15.81 16.52 18.93
CA GLN A 153 -15.09 17.19 20.02
C GLN A 153 -14.60 18.60 19.68
N MET A 154 -14.56 18.99 18.39
CA MET A 154 -14.17 20.36 18.01
C MET A 154 -15.14 21.42 18.55
N ALA A 155 -16.39 21.05 18.84
CA ALA A 155 -17.37 21.94 19.45
C ALA A 155 -17.06 22.28 20.92
N ASP A 156 -16.29 21.44 21.63
CA ASP A 156 -15.96 21.64 23.04
C ASP A 156 -14.85 22.68 23.25
N ASN A 157 -13.80 22.60 22.43
CA ASN A 157 -12.70 23.54 22.43
C ASN A 157 -12.07 23.62 21.03
N GLN A 158 -12.42 24.66 20.29
CA GLN A 158 -11.96 24.86 18.91
C GLN A 158 -10.44 25.02 18.78
N ASN A 159 -9.76 25.40 19.85
CA ASN A 159 -8.31 25.59 19.88
C ASN A 159 -7.57 24.42 20.54
N GLY A 160 -8.30 23.40 21.01
CA GLY A 160 -7.72 22.26 21.70
C GLY A 160 -7.11 21.24 20.73
N ASN A 161 -6.10 20.54 21.21
CA ASN A 161 -5.51 19.39 20.52
C ASN A 161 -5.78 18.12 21.32
N PHE A 162 -6.08 17.05 20.60
CA PHE A 162 -6.36 15.72 21.14
C PHE A 162 -5.92 14.66 20.13
N ALA A 163 -5.81 13.42 20.57
CA ALA A 163 -5.18 12.33 19.82
C ALA A 163 -5.66 12.19 18.37
N ALA A 164 -6.97 12.24 18.13
CA ALA A 164 -7.52 12.14 16.77
C ALA A 164 -7.19 13.36 15.91
N LYS A 165 -7.28 14.57 16.47
CA LYS A 165 -7.05 15.82 15.72
C LYS A 165 -5.60 15.98 15.29
N ILE A 166 -4.63 15.65 16.14
CA ILE A 166 -3.22 15.79 15.76
C ILE A 166 -2.83 14.82 14.63
N CYS A 167 -3.47 13.65 14.55
CA CYS A 167 -3.32 12.77 13.40
C CYS A 167 -4.01 13.33 12.15
N ALA A 168 -5.24 13.84 12.27
CA ALA A 168 -6.00 14.39 11.15
C ALA A 168 -5.37 15.65 10.54
N ASP A 169 -4.72 16.48 11.37
CA ASP A 169 -4.00 17.69 10.93
C ASP A 169 -2.57 17.38 10.47
N TYR A 170 -2.07 16.16 10.68
CA TYR A 170 -0.71 15.79 10.31
C TYR A 170 -0.57 15.82 8.78
N SER A 171 0.49 16.49 8.33
CA SER A 171 0.91 16.46 6.94
C SER A 171 2.42 16.32 6.87
N ASN A 172 2.88 15.51 5.91
CA ASN A 172 4.29 15.37 5.62
C ASN A 172 4.55 15.34 4.12
N ILE A 173 5.77 15.72 3.74
CA ILE A 173 6.21 15.74 2.35
C ILE A 173 7.03 14.47 2.10
N SER A 174 6.67 13.69 1.08
CA SER A 174 7.43 12.50 0.69
C SER A 174 8.59 12.83 -0.26
N LEU A 175 9.47 11.85 -0.45
CA LEU A 175 10.38 11.79 -1.60
C LEU A 175 9.54 11.95 -2.88
N GLY A 176 9.67 13.07 -3.58
CA GLY A 176 8.84 13.45 -4.72
C GLY A 176 7.99 14.71 -4.54
N GLY A 177 8.01 15.34 -3.36
CA GLY A 177 7.36 16.64 -3.13
C GLY A 177 5.85 16.59 -2.93
N VAL A 178 5.26 15.39 -2.83
CA VAL A 178 3.84 15.20 -2.55
C VAL A 178 3.61 15.34 -1.05
N SER A 179 2.60 16.14 -0.68
CA SER A 179 2.15 16.25 0.72
C SER A 179 0.91 15.39 0.93
N TYR A 180 0.95 14.53 1.96
CA TYR A 180 -0.18 13.66 2.34
C TYR A 180 -0.85 14.20 3.60
N GLY A 181 -2.18 14.35 3.56
CA GLY A 181 -3.01 14.91 4.65
C GLY A 181 -4.19 14.02 5.03
N ASP A 182 -4.18 12.76 4.59
CA ASP A 182 -5.17 11.72 4.85
C ASP A 182 -4.76 10.81 6.03
N TRP A 183 -4.04 11.37 6.98
CA TRP A 183 -3.57 10.70 8.18
C TRP A 183 -4.66 10.60 9.24
N TYR A 184 -4.66 9.51 10.01
CA TYR A 184 -5.68 9.25 11.02
C TYR A 184 -5.12 8.49 12.23
N LEU A 185 -5.86 8.53 13.34
CA LEU A 185 -5.55 7.77 14.54
C LEU A 185 -6.01 6.31 14.33
N PRO A 186 -5.11 5.31 14.42
CA PRO A 186 -5.43 3.92 14.11
C PRO A 186 -6.56 3.39 15.00
N SER A 187 -7.42 2.53 14.45
CA SER A 187 -8.30 1.70 15.27
C SER A 187 -7.48 0.74 16.13
N LYS A 188 -8.13 0.11 17.13
CA LYS A 188 -7.50 -0.88 17.99
C LYS A 188 -6.83 -2.01 17.19
N TYR A 189 -7.48 -2.51 16.14
CA TYR A 189 -6.93 -3.53 15.25
C TYR A 189 -5.69 -3.03 14.48
N GLU A 190 -5.76 -1.84 13.89
CA GLU A 190 -4.65 -1.27 13.12
C GLU A 190 -3.45 -0.94 14.01
N LEU A 191 -3.70 -0.49 15.25
CA LEU A 191 -2.66 -0.24 16.24
C LEU A 191 -1.91 -1.52 16.61
N ASN A 192 -2.61 -2.65 16.67
CA ASN A 192 -2.00 -3.95 16.92
C ASN A 192 -1.13 -4.41 15.74
N LEU A 193 -1.59 -4.21 14.51
CA LEU A 193 -0.78 -4.45 13.31
C LEU A 193 0.50 -3.61 13.34
N LEU A 194 0.40 -2.35 13.76
CA LEU A 194 1.54 -1.47 13.91
C LEU A 194 2.52 -1.96 14.99
N TRP A 195 2.01 -2.36 16.16
CA TRP A 195 2.82 -2.92 17.24
C TRP A 195 3.61 -4.16 16.79
N GLN A 196 2.98 -5.08 16.05
CA GLN A 196 3.65 -6.27 15.50
C GLN A 196 4.83 -5.93 14.58
N LYS A 197 4.86 -4.71 14.03
CA LYS A 197 5.87 -4.20 13.10
C LYS A 197 6.66 -3.02 13.67
N LYS A 198 6.55 -2.75 14.98
CA LYS A 198 7.23 -1.63 15.65
C LYS A 198 8.75 -1.64 15.45
N GLY A 199 9.36 -2.82 15.35
CA GLY A 199 10.80 -2.98 15.12
C GLY A 199 11.25 -2.62 13.70
N ILE A 200 10.33 -2.66 12.73
CA ILE A 200 10.59 -2.25 11.34
C ILE A 200 10.33 -0.76 11.17
N VAL A 201 9.21 -0.27 11.72
CA VAL A 201 8.82 1.15 11.61
C VAL A 201 9.70 2.06 12.47
N GLY A 202 9.98 1.66 13.71
CA GLY A 202 10.86 2.40 14.62
C GLY A 202 10.26 3.69 15.20
N GLY A 203 11.05 4.33 16.07
CA GLY A 203 10.71 5.61 16.69
C GLY A 203 9.63 5.54 17.77
N PHE A 204 9.30 4.37 18.30
CA PHE A 204 8.28 4.22 19.34
C PHE A 204 8.88 4.29 20.75
N GLY A 205 8.21 5.03 21.64
CA GLY A 205 8.36 4.87 23.09
C GLY A 205 7.83 3.52 23.61
N TYR A 206 8.19 3.17 24.85
CA TYR A 206 7.76 1.93 25.54
C TYR A 206 6.41 2.05 26.27
N PHE A 207 5.69 3.14 26.06
CA PHE A 207 4.46 3.49 26.78
C PHE A 207 3.20 3.14 25.97
N TYR A 208 2.06 3.60 26.47
CA TYR A 208 0.74 3.43 25.88
C TYR A 208 0.57 4.30 24.63
N TYR A 209 -0.14 3.77 23.65
CA TYR A 209 -0.56 4.49 22.45
C TYR A 209 -2.07 4.47 22.34
N TRP A 210 -2.64 5.62 22.01
CA TRP A 210 -4.05 5.73 21.74
C TRP A 210 -4.46 5.01 20.47
N SER A 211 -5.59 4.31 20.53
CA SER A 211 -6.38 3.98 19.35
C SER A 211 -7.56 4.93 19.23
N SER A 212 -8.19 4.98 18.06
CA SER A 212 -9.43 5.71 17.83
C SER A 212 -10.69 4.93 18.24
N THR A 213 -10.55 3.73 18.79
CA THR A 213 -11.68 2.88 19.19
C THR A 213 -12.16 3.27 20.60
N GLU A 214 -13.31 3.93 20.66
CA GLU A 214 -13.97 4.46 21.87
C GLU A 214 -14.71 3.37 22.66
N VAL A 215 -14.77 3.54 23.99
CA VAL A 215 -15.69 2.82 24.88
C VAL A 215 -16.39 3.80 25.84
N GLY A 216 -17.63 4.15 25.52
CA GLY A 216 -18.43 5.06 26.34
C GLY A 216 -17.87 6.49 26.36
N ASP A 217 -18.29 7.27 27.36
CA ASP A 217 -17.94 8.69 27.47
C ASP A 217 -16.52 8.92 28.00
N SER A 218 -16.03 8.01 28.85
CA SER A 218 -14.85 8.20 29.67
C SER A 218 -13.65 7.36 29.25
N TYR A 219 -13.85 6.29 28.48
CA TYR A 219 -12.77 5.34 28.14
C TYR A 219 -12.55 5.19 26.63
N ALA A 220 -11.32 4.88 26.26
CA ALA A 220 -10.96 4.46 24.90
C ALA A 220 -9.90 3.36 24.98
N TRP A 221 -9.75 2.60 23.90
CA TRP A 221 -8.72 1.57 23.80
C TRP A 221 -7.35 2.20 23.55
N GLY A 222 -6.36 1.71 24.27
CA GLY A 222 -4.94 1.95 24.01
C GLY A 222 -4.15 0.64 23.99
N GLN A 223 -2.91 0.70 23.51
CA GLN A 223 -2.02 -0.45 23.46
C GLN A 223 -0.65 -0.11 24.03
N ILE A 224 -0.12 -1.00 24.86
CA ILE A 224 1.22 -0.90 25.42
C ILE A 224 2.24 -1.33 24.36
N PHE A 225 3.17 -0.45 24.02
CA PHE A 225 4.16 -0.78 23.00
C PHE A 225 5.36 -1.59 23.52
N SER A 226 5.52 -1.79 24.83
CA SER A 226 6.54 -2.70 25.38
C SER A 226 6.18 -4.18 25.16
N ASP A 227 4.95 -4.60 25.47
CA ASP A 227 4.51 -6.01 25.49
C ASP A 227 3.33 -6.34 24.56
N GLY A 228 2.62 -5.33 24.04
CA GLY A 228 1.53 -5.48 23.07
C GLY A 228 0.14 -5.61 23.68
N GLU A 229 0.00 -5.56 25.00
CA GLU A 229 -1.29 -5.67 25.67
C GLU A 229 -2.20 -4.47 25.37
N GLN A 230 -3.49 -4.74 25.26
CA GLN A 230 -4.52 -3.73 24.96
C GLN A 230 -5.47 -3.56 26.13
N HIS A 231 -5.66 -2.33 26.59
CA HIS A 231 -6.50 -2.01 27.74
C HIS A 231 -7.39 -0.79 27.49
N LEU A 232 -8.35 -0.58 28.38
CA LEU A 232 -9.15 0.63 28.44
C LEU A 232 -8.44 1.67 29.31
N TYR A 233 -8.33 2.88 28.79
CA TYR A 233 -7.71 4.01 29.48
C TYR A 233 -8.69 5.18 29.55
N VAL A 234 -8.54 5.99 30.59
CA VAL A 234 -9.36 7.19 30.76
C VAL A 234 -8.96 8.19 29.69
N LYS A 235 -9.93 8.70 28.93
CA LYS A 235 -9.67 9.60 27.78
C LYS A 235 -8.92 10.89 28.15
N GLY A 236 -8.91 11.25 29.43
CA GLY A 236 -8.23 12.42 29.97
C GLY A 236 -6.76 12.18 30.34
N ASP A 237 -6.29 10.94 30.30
CA ASP A 237 -4.89 10.62 30.57
C ASP A 237 -4.03 10.91 29.31
N PRO A 238 -2.80 11.40 29.49
CA PRO A 238 -1.90 11.66 28.38
C PRO A 238 -1.17 10.38 27.93
N ASP A 239 -1.32 10.01 26.66
CA ASP A 239 -0.59 8.88 26.06
C ASP A 239 0.05 9.26 24.71
N ASN A 240 0.79 8.33 24.12
CA ASN A 240 1.45 8.54 22.84
C ASN A 240 0.46 8.42 21.67
N VAL A 241 0.81 9.10 20.57
CA VAL A 241 -0.03 9.16 19.37
C VAL A 241 0.86 8.96 18.14
N ARG A 242 0.55 7.92 17.36
CA ARG A 242 1.16 7.68 16.04
C ARG A 242 0.06 7.64 14.98
N ALA A 243 0.16 8.53 14.02
CA ALA A 243 -0.70 8.59 12.87
C ALA A 243 -0.36 7.47 11.87
N ILE A 244 -1.40 6.93 11.26
CA ILE A 244 -1.30 6.01 10.12
C ILE A 244 -2.15 6.52 8.97
N ARG A 245 -1.94 5.96 7.78
CA ARG A 245 -2.81 6.15 6.61
C ARG A 245 -2.88 4.87 5.78
N ALA A 246 -3.87 4.79 4.90
CA ALA A 246 -4.00 3.71 3.94
C ALA A 246 -3.49 4.12 2.55
N PHE A 247 -3.15 3.14 1.73
CA PHE A 247 -2.94 3.29 0.29
C PHE A 247 -3.59 2.12 -0.45
#